data_AF-Q8GHL2-F1
#
_entry.id   AF-Q8GHL2-F1
#
_cell.length_a   1.000
_cell.length_b   1.000
_cell.length_c   1.000
_cell.angle_alpha   90.00
_cell.angle_beta   90.00
_cell.angle_gamma   90.00
#
_symmetry.space_group_name_H-M   'P 1'
#
loop_
_entity.id
_entity.type
_entity.pdbx_description
1 polymer ?
#
loop_
_entity_poly.entity_id
_entity_poly.type
_entity_poly.pdbx_seq_one_letter_code
_entity_poly.pdbx_strand_id
1 'polypeptide(L)'
;MLSIRSRCWLCRQPLSLMRHGLCSCCLRHLPARPPCCPRCGLPAGETRTPCGRCLQRPPPWQRLVFVGDYVTPLSGLVKRFKFHRAPELAPALARLMLLRWQQARREQYLNRPDLILAVP
;
A
#
# COMPACT_ATOMS: atom_id res chain seq x y z
N MET A 1 1.19 -35.11 5.18
CA MET A 1 1.36 -33.64 5.32
C MET A 1 0.09 -32.94 4.88
N LEU A 2 -0.72 -32.47 5.83
CA LEU A 2 -1.91 -31.66 5.52
C LEU A 2 -1.44 -30.28 5.06
N SER A 3 -1.44 -30.04 3.75
CA SER A 3 -1.25 -28.70 3.19
C SER A 3 -2.49 -27.88 3.52
N ILE A 4 -2.49 -27.18 4.67
CA ILE A 4 -3.45 -26.11 4.93
C ILE A 4 -3.21 -25.05 3.86
N ARG A 5 -4.02 -25.05 2.79
CA ARG A 5 -3.94 -24.01 1.76
C ARG A 5 -4.51 -22.73 2.34
N SER A 6 -3.67 -21.72 2.56
CA SER A 6 -4.16 -20.39 2.95
C SER A 6 -4.98 -19.82 1.80
N ARG A 7 -6.09 -19.16 2.14
CA ARG A 7 -6.99 -18.54 1.18
C ARG A 7 -6.72 -17.05 1.06
N CYS A 8 -7.03 -16.47 -0.10
CA CYS A 8 -7.00 -15.03 -0.31
C CYS A 8 -7.91 -14.32 0.71
N TRP A 9 -7.42 -13.25 1.36
CA TRP A 9 -8.18 -12.48 2.32
C TRP A 9 -9.42 -11.80 1.76
N LEU A 10 -9.49 -11.63 0.43
CA LEU A 10 -10.61 -11.01 -0.28
C LEU A 10 -11.54 -12.05 -0.89
N CYS A 11 -11.09 -12.81 -1.89
CA CYS A 11 -11.97 -13.72 -2.64
C CYS A 11 -12.06 -15.14 -2.08
N ARG A 12 -11.33 -15.46 -1.00
CA ARG A 12 -11.30 -16.80 -0.36
C ARG A 12 -10.84 -17.97 -1.26
N GLN A 13 -10.34 -17.68 -2.45
CA GLN A 13 -9.72 -18.67 -3.35
C GLN A 13 -8.36 -19.14 -2.79
N PRO A 14 -7.93 -20.38 -3.09
CA PRO A 14 -6.62 -20.89 -2.67
C PRO A 14 -5.46 -20.03 -3.18
N LEU A 15 -4.45 -19.79 -2.34
CA LEU A 15 -3.21 -19.11 -2.73
C LEU A 15 -2.12 -20.14 -3.06
N SER A 16 -1.46 -19.98 -4.21
CA SER A 16 -0.24 -20.73 -4.53
C SER A 16 0.94 -20.33 -3.62
N LEU A 17 0.97 -19.06 -3.19
CA LEU A 17 1.99 -18.52 -2.30
C LEU A 17 1.33 -17.97 -1.03
N MET A 18 1.31 -18.78 0.02
CA MET A 18 0.53 -18.50 1.22
C MET A 18 0.87 -17.16 1.88
N ARG A 19 2.18 -16.85 1.95
CA ARG A 19 2.72 -15.62 2.53
C ARG A 19 2.23 -14.32 1.86
N HIS A 20 1.62 -14.40 0.68
CA HIS A 20 1.14 -13.22 -0.04
C HIS A 20 -0.16 -12.65 0.53
N GLY A 21 -1.00 -13.48 1.15
CA GLY A 21 -2.32 -13.11 1.69
C GLY A 21 -3.38 -12.69 0.66
N LEU A 22 -2.98 -12.14 -0.49
CA LEU A 22 -3.86 -11.74 -1.58
C LEU A 22 -3.43 -12.42 -2.89
N CYS A 23 -4.41 -12.90 -3.66
CA CYS A 23 -4.16 -13.48 -4.98
C CYS A 23 -3.88 -12.38 -6.00
N SER A 24 -3.25 -12.75 -7.13
CA SER A 24 -2.92 -11.82 -8.21
C SER A 24 -4.16 -11.13 -8.80
N CYS A 25 -5.29 -11.84 -8.89
CA CYS A 25 -6.55 -11.30 -9.37
C CYS A 25 -7.05 -10.17 -8.44
N CYS A 26 -7.22 -10.42 -7.15
CA CYS A 26 -7.66 -9.40 -6.19
C CYS A 26 -6.70 -8.21 -6.11
N LEU A 27 -5.38 -8.46 -6.22
CA LEU A 27 -4.38 -7.39 -6.22
C LEU A 27 -4.56 -6.44 -7.41
N ARG A 28 -4.86 -6.96 -8.60
CA ARG A 28 -5.10 -6.15 -9.81
C ARG A 28 -6.42 -5.36 -9.77
N HIS A 29 -7.41 -5.84 -9.03
CA HIS A 29 -8.71 -5.19 -8.88
C HIS A 29 -8.77 -4.22 -7.69
N LEU A 30 -7.66 -3.99 -6.99
CA LEU A 30 -7.63 -2.90 -6.00
C LEU A 30 -7.85 -1.56 -6.72
N PRO A 31 -8.58 -0.62 -6.11
CA PRO A 31 -8.81 0.71 -6.68
C PRO A 31 -7.49 1.36 -7.10
N ALA A 32 -7.44 1.79 -8.36
CA ALA A 32 -6.29 2.52 -8.87
C ALA A 32 -6.19 3.88 -8.18
N ARG A 33 -4.94 4.31 -7.92
CA ARG A 33 -4.68 5.66 -7.42
C ARG A 33 -4.85 6.66 -8.56
N PRO A 34 -5.47 7.82 -8.32
CA PRO A 34 -5.39 8.90 -9.29
C PRO A 34 -3.94 9.39 -9.43
N PRO A 35 -3.62 10.14 -10.50
CA PRO A 35 -2.40 10.93 -10.57
C PRO A 35 -2.30 11.84 -9.34
N CYS A 36 -1.22 11.72 -8.58
CA CYS A 36 -1.02 12.44 -7.32
C CYS A 36 0.34 13.12 -7.28
N CYS A 37 0.40 14.24 -6.56
CA CYS A 37 1.62 14.94 -6.25
C CYS A 37 2.60 14.01 -5.52
N PRO A 38 3.87 13.90 -5.94
CA PRO A 38 4.84 12.99 -5.34
C PRO A 38 5.27 13.39 -3.93
N ARG A 39 4.97 14.63 -3.49
CA ARG A 39 5.28 15.13 -2.14
C ARG A 39 4.11 14.96 -1.18
N CYS A 40 2.93 15.55 -1.45
CA CYS A 40 1.79 15.47 -0.54
C CYS A 40 0.83 14.30 -0.79
N GLY A 41 0.90 13.64 -1.96
CA GLY A 41 0.00 12.55 -2.33
C GLY A 41 -1.44 12.94 -2.66
N LEU A 42 -1.77 14.25 -2.68
CA LEU A 42 -3.07 14.73 -3.15
C LEU A 42 -3.16 14.67 -4.68
N PRO A 43 -4.38 14.58 -5.25
CA PRO A 43 -4.58 14.59 -6.70
C PRO A 43 -3.87 15.77 -7.38
N ALA A 44 -3.17 15.50 -8.47
CA ALA A 44 -2.44 16.49 -9.24
C ALA A 44 -2.34 16.06 -10.71
N GLY A 45 -2.34 17.03 -11.64
CA GLY A 45 -2.19 16.76 -13.08
C GLY A 45 -0.79 16.26 -13.47
N GLU A 46 0.24 16.61 -12.68
CA GLU A 46 1.62 16.14 -12.86
C GLU A 46 2.04 15.29 -11.65
N THR A 47 2.74 14.20 -11.91
CA THR A 47 3.13 13.17 -10.92
C THR A 47 4.62 13.16 -10.62
N ARG A 48 5.44 13.84 -11.43
CA ARG A 48 6.89 13.90 -11.27
C ARG A 48 7.36 15.13 -10.49
N THR A 49 6.61 16.23 -10.54
CA THR A 49 6.96 17.49 -9.86
C THR A 49 6.01 17.78 -8.69
N PRO A 50 6.50 18.43 -7.61
CA PRO A 50 5.62 18.88 -6.53
C PRO A 50 4.56 19.87 -7.03
N CYS A 51 3.32 19.74 -6.55
CA CYS A 51 2.25 20.69 -6.87
C CYS A 51 2.52 22.09 -6.26
N GLY A 52 1.82 23.12 -6.74
CA GLY A 52 2.00 24.51 -6.28
C GLY A 52 1.89 24.68 -4.76
N ARG A 53 0.97 23.97 -4.09
CA ARG A 53 0.87 23.97 -2.62
C ARG A 53 2.15 23.48 -1.96
N CYS A 54 2.74 22.41 -2.50
CA CYS A 54 3.98 21.83 -1.99
C CYS A 54 5.23 22.67 -2.27
N LEU A 55 5.18 23.55 -3.28
CA LEU A 55 6.24 24.52 -3.58
C LEU A 55 6.19 25.69 -2.61
N GLN A 56 4.99 26.21 -2.31
CA GLN A 56 4.81 27.33 -1.39
C GLN A 56 4.93 26.94 0.08
N ARG A 57 4.31 25.82 0.47
CA ARG A 57 4.26 25.34 1.85
C ARG A 57 4.45 23.82 1.88
N PRO A 58 5.70 23.33 1.82
CA PRO A 58 5.98 21.90 1.84
C PRO A 58 5.51 21.26 3.15
N PRO A 59 4.95 20.04 3.13
CA PRO A 59 4.74 19.25 4.34
C PRO A 59 6.09 18.86 5.00
N PRO A 60 6.08 18.40 6.26
CA PRO A 60 7.31 18.02 6.97
C PRO A 60 7.98 16.74 6.43
N TRP A 61 7.40 16.10 5.41
CA TRP A 61 7.97 14.94 4.73
C TRP A 61 8.33 15.26 3.27
N GLN A 62 9.30 14.52 2.75
CA GLN A 62 9.82 14.74 1.39
C GLN A 62 8.96 14.07 0.31
N ARG A 63 8.41 12.89 0.62
CA ARG A 63 7.65 12.03 -0.29
C ARG A 63 6.57 11.27 0.47
N LEU A 64 5.41 11.07 -0.15
CA LEU A 64 4.36 10.19 0.36
C LEU A 64 4.19 8.98 -0.55
N VAL A 65 4.36 7.77 0.00
CA VAL A 65 4.10 6.50 -0.70
C VAL A 65 2.93 5.81 -0.03
N PHE A 66 1.92 5.46 -0.82
CA PHE A 66 0.68 4.84 -0.32
C PHE A 66 0.13 3.82 -1.32
N VAL A 67 -0.71 2.90 -0.81
CA VAL A 67 -1.33 1.80 -1.58
C VAL A 67 -2.50 2.26 -2.41
N GLY A 68 -3.39 3.03 -1.81
CA GLY A 68 -4.62 3.50 -2.42
C GLY A 68 -5.40 4.32 -1.41
N ASP A 69 -6.54 4.82 -1.85
CA ASP A 69 -7.48 5.50 -0.96
C ASP A 69 -8.02 4.54 0.09
N TYR A 70 -8.48 5.11 1.21
CA TYR A 70 -9.06 4.34 2.31
C TYR A 70 -10.52 3.91 2.01
N VAL A 71 -10.69 3.11 0.96
CA VAL A 71 -11.99 2.61 0.48
C VAL A 71 -11.99 1.09 0.37
N THR A 72 -13.17 0.49 0.18
CA THR A 72 -13.30 -0.96 -0.01
C THR A 72 -12.52 -1.41 -1.26
N PRO A 73 -11.81 -2.56 -1.22
CA PRO A 73 -11.74 -3.51 -0.10
C PRO A 73 -10.62 -3.26 0.92
N LEU A 74 -9.73 -2.29 0.66
CA LEU A 74 -8.58 -1.97 1.52
C LEU A 74 -9.00 -1.52 2.92
N SER A 75 -10.00 -0.64 3.01
CA SER A 75 -10.50 -0.13 4.29
C SER A 75 -11.01 -1.27 5.19
N GLY A 76 -11.67 -2.27 4.62
CA GLY A 76 -12.12 -3.46 5.35
C GLY A 76 -10.98 -4.29 5.91
N LEU A 77 -9.92 -4.52 5.13
CA LEU A 77 -8.72 -5.24 5.60
C LEU A 77 -8.01 -4.46 6.73
N VAL A 78 -7.85 -3.14 6.58
CA VAL A 78 -7.21 -2.30 7.60
C VAL A 78 -8.03 -2.24 8.89
N LYS A 79 -9.36 -2.11 8.80
CA LYS A 79 -10.26 -2.15 9.98
C LYS A 79 -10.15 -3.49 10.70
N ARG A 80 -10.15 -4.61 9.97
CA ARG A 80 -10.00 -5.95 10.55
C ARG A 80 -8.68 -6.10 11.30
N PHE A 81 -7.59 -5.64 10.71
CA PHE A 81 -6.28 -5.63 11.34
C PHE A 81 -6.25 -4.77 12.62
N LYS A 82 -6.75 -3.53 12.55
CA LYS A 82 -6.70 -2.57 13.67
C LYS A 82 -7.64 -2.91 14.83
N PHE A 83 -8.85 -3.39 14.54
CA PHE A 83 -9.95 -3.41 15.53
C PHE A 83 -10.55 -4.78 15.78
N HIS A 84 -10.30 -5.77 14.92
CA HIS A 84 -10.92 -7.10 15.02
C HIS A 84 -9.91 -8.22 15.31
N ARG A 85 -8.79 -7.89 15.97
CA ARG A 85 -7.77 -8.86 16.42
C ARG A 85 -7.33 -9.84 15.32
N ALA A 86 -7.06 -9.33 14.12
CA ALA A 86 -6.59 -10.12 12.98
C ALA A 86 -5.12 -9.80 12.64
N PRO A 87 -4.14 -10.06 13.55
CA PRO A 87 -2.72 -9.76 13.31
C PRO A 87 -2.13 -10.51 12.12
N GLU A 88 -2.73 -11.64 11.72
CA GLU A 88 -2.34 -12.42 10.55
C GLU A 88 -2.56 -11.68 9.22
N LEU A 89 -3.26 -10.54 9.22
CA LEU A 89 -3.34 -9.63 8.08
C LEU A 89 -2.06 -8.79 7.90
N ALA A 90 -1.22 -8.66 8.93
CA ALA A 90 -0.04 -7.81 8.89
C ALA A 90 0.91 -8.12 7.72
N PRO A 91 1.28 -9.39 7.42
CA PRO A 91 2.13 -9.70 6.28
C PRO A 91 1.51 -9.30 4.94
N ALA A 92 0.19 -9.45 4.79
CA ALA A 92 -0.53 -9.08 3.58
C ALA A 92 -0.52 -7.56 3.38
N LEU A 93 -0.82 -6.79 4.43
CA LEU A 93 -0.81 -5.32 4.40
C LEU A 93 0.60 -4.76 4.20
N ALA A 94 1.60 -5.30 4.91
CA ALA A 94 3.01 -4.93 4.75
C ALA A 94 3.50 -5.22 3.33
N ARG A 95 3.09 -6.35 2.73
CA ARG A 95 3.41 -6.67 1.33
C ARG A 95 2.82 -5.65 0.36
N LEU A 96 1.60 -5.16 0.59
CA LEU A 96 1.03 -4.10 -0.24
C LEU A 96 1.90 -2.84 -0.19
N MET A 97 2.31 -2.41 1.02
CA MET A 97 3.22 -1.26 1.18
C MET A 97 4.56 -1.50 0.48
N LEU A 98 5.15 -2.69 0.64
CA LEU A 98 6.41 -3.06 -0.01
C LEU A 98 6.31 -3.00 -1.54
N LEU A 99 5.26 -3.57 -2.13
CA LEU A 99 5.06 -3.54 -3.59
C LEU A 99 4.93 -2.10 -4.10
N ARG A 100 4.24 -1.24 -3.36
CA ARG A 100 4.15 0.19 -3.71
C ARG A 100 5.48 0.91 -3.60
N TRP A 101 6.21 0.66 -2.52
CA TRP A 101 7.52 1.27 -2.31
C TRP A 101 8.50 0.83 -3.40
N GLN A 102 8.52 -0.46 -3.77
CA GLN A 102 9.33 -0.97 -4.87
C GLN A 102 8.97 -0.30 -6.21
N GLN A 103 7.68 -0.11 -6.49
CA GLN A 103 7.25 0.61 -7.69
C GLN A 103 7.71 2.08 -7.65
N ALA A 104 7.46 2.79 -6.55
CA ALA A 104 7.87 4.18 -6.39
C ALA A 104 9.40 4.34 -6.46
N ARG A 105 10.18 3.38 -5.95
CA ARG A 105 11.64 3.34 -6.11
C ARG A 105 12.07 3.27 -7.57
N ARG A 106 11.37 2.50 -8.41
CA ARG A 106 11.67 2.41 -9.85
C ARG A 106 11.25 3.66 -10.61
N GLU A 107 10.11 4.26 -10.26
CA GLU A 107 9.52 5.40 -10.99
C GLU A 107 10.07 6.76 -10.54
N GLN A 108 10.46 6.88 -9.28
CA GLN A 108 10.80 8.14 -8.62
C GLN A 108 12.19 8.12 -7.96
N TYR A 109 13.00 7.08 -8.20
CA TYR A 109 14.37 6.93 -7.70
C TYR A 109 14.50 7.11 -6.18
N LEU A 110 13.53 6.56 -5.43
CA LEU A 110 13.57 6.61 -3.96
C LEU A 110 14.74 5.78 -3.41
N ASN A 111 15.46 6.35 -2.46
CA ASN A 111 16.48 5.63 -1.70
C ASN A 111 15.84 4.54 -0.81
N ARG A 112 16.61 3.49 -0.52
CA ARG A 112 16.24 2.52 0.51
C ARG A 112 16.19 3.23 1.86
N PRO A 113 15.14 3.01 2.67
CA PRO A 113 15.13 3.55 4.02
C PRO A 113 16.21 2.86 4.86
N ASP A 114 17.02 3.64 5.57
CA ASP A 114 17.96 3.14 6.57
C ASP A 114 17.26 2.73 7.87
N LEU A 115 16.08 3.32 8.13
CA LEU A 115 15.28 3.12 9.33
C LEU A 115 13.78 3.09 9.00
N ILE A 116 13.03 2.23 9.68
CA ILE A 116 11.57 2.20 9.67
C ILE A 116 11.10 2.38 11.11
N LEU A 117 10.31 3.42 11.34
CA LEU A 117 9.74 3.75 12.65
C LEU A 117 8.23 3.54 12.64
N ALA A 118 7.69 3.01 13.73
CA ALA A 118 6.26 3.08 13.99
C ALA A 118 5.91 4.51 14.43
N VAL A 119 4.84 5.07 13.85
CA VAL A 119 4.30 6.36 14.30
C VAL A 119 3.15 6.06 15.26
N PRO A 120 3.23 6.47 16.54
CA PRO A 120 2.16 6.28 17.53
C PRO A 120 0.93 7.16 17.24
#